data_AF-G0HGQ6-F1
#
_entry.id   AF-G0HGQ6-F1
#
_cell.length_a   1.000
_cell.length_b   1.000
_cell.length_c   1.000
_cell.angle_alpha   90.00
_cell.angle_beta   90.00
_cell.angle_gamma   90.00
#
_symmetry.space_group_name_H-M   'P 1'
#
loop_
_entity.id
_entity.type
_entity.pdbx_description
1 polymer ?
#
loop_
_entity_poly.entity_id
_entity_poly.type
_entity_poly.pdbx_seq_one_letter_code
_entity_poly.pdbx_strand_id
1 'polypeptide(L)'
;MPQGARAGSMTGTFHLRGQSVQTQPPPSLPKNRQPFLRLLMPAVMLVAVLGMVAAMMLSGMARSPMTFIFPLMMVGSMVMMFQPGGQDVDEIRRSYHRHLDALTDGVRRARNTQREDTERRHPHPQALWTRAVEGVDGQDVEPGVVRLGTAVQAPDDPLDIPVDVPPEDLEPVCAMSLRDLATRHATLDAPVAVDLREFPVVAVTGPGASDQVRAMQGALVLQDPGVVGIDGPHDRWLPHDGALRISFRYSAEVESPAPQAAAPARCTVVADPDDAAEETARTRGLLLHSDGEVLSAWTVDGWRPFATADRLSDVELAALCRARCTRRSETSLLDLPGGDLRAPIGRAGQSPVYLDIRESAKGGIGPHGLCIGATGSGKSELLKAVVTSFAHHHSAGELNFVLVDFKGGAAFAGLERLPHTAAVITNLSDEAVLVDRMQDALLGEMHRRQETLRAAGLSIATEYNRRHPGEMPSLFIVVDEFTRF
;
A
#
# COMPACT_ATOMS: atom_id res chain seq x y z
N MET A 1 30.05 -2.49 46.11
CA MET A 1 29.13 -3.56 45.70
C MET A 1 27.75 -2.97 45.50
N PRO A 2 27.27 -2.79 44.25
CA PRO A 2 25.87 -2.52 43.98
C PRO A 2 25.19 -3.76 43.37
N GLN A 3 23.98 -4.04 43.86
CA GLN A 3 23.12 -5.13 43.43
C GLN A 3 22.45 -4.84 42.08
N GLY A 4 22.53 -5.82 41.19
CA GLY A 4 21.66 -6.18 40.07
C GLY A 4 20.65 -5.16 39.53
N ALA A 5 20.96 -4.64 38.34
CA ALA A 5 19.98 -4.09 37.41
C ALA A 5 19.00 -5.19 36.95
N ARG A 6 17.70 -4.94 37.12
CA ARG A 6 16.63 -5.76 36.55
C ARG A 6 16.48 -5.41 35.07
N ALA A 7 16.67 -6.41 34.21
CA ALA A 7 16.31 -6.35 32.80
C ALA A 7 14.78 -6.22 32.68
N GLY A 8 14.31 -5.13 32.09
CA GLY A 8 12.92 -4.94 31.71
C GLY A 8 12.62 -5.81 30.49
N SER A 9 12.09 -7.00 30.75
CA SER A 9 11.43 -7.85 29.76
C SER A 9 10.20 -7.13 29.22
N MET A 10 10.28 -6.55 28.02
CA MET A 10 9.09 -6.14 27.27
C MET A 10 8.44 -7.39 26.68
N THR A 11 7.72 -8.12 27.52
CA THR A 11 6.76 -9.13 27.08
C THR A 11 5.47 -8.39 26.71
N GLY A 12 5.42 -7.84 25.50
CA GLY A 12 4.16 -7.48 24.88
C GLY A 12 3.42 -8.77 24.55
N THR A 13 2.47 -9.17 25.39
CA THR A 13 1.54 -10.26 25.12
C THR A 13 0.66 -9.89 23.92
N PHE A 14 1.12 -10.26 22.72
CA PHE A 14 0.26 -10.37 21.53
C PHE A 14 -0.66 -11.59 21.73
N HIS A 15 -1.90 -11.33 22.11
CA HIS A 15 -2.97 -12.31 21.96
C HIS A 15 -3.60 -12.13 20.58
N LEU A 16 -3.05 -12.81 19.58
CA LEU A 16 -3.74 -13.13 18.33
C LEU A 16 -3.87 -14.65 18.21
N ARG A 17 -5.03 -15.10 17.74
CA ARG A 17 -5.46 -16.50 17.60
C ARG A 17 -4.52 -17.29 16.67
N GLY A 18 -3.36 -17.71 17.17
CA GLY A 18 -2.50 -18.68 16.52
C GLY A 18 -2.97 -20.09 16.86
N GLN A 19 -3.89 -20.63 16.07
CA GLN A 19 -3.91 -22.09 15.94
C GLN A 19 -2.63 -22.43 15.18
N SER A 20 -1.58 -22.86 15.87
CA SER A 20 -0.46 -23.50 15.22
C SER A 20 -1.03 -24.60 14.34
N VAL A 21 -0.68 -24.60 13.04
CA VAL A 21 -1.11 -25.64 12.12
C VAL A 21 -0.39 -26.92 12.54
N GLN A 22 -1.00 -27.67 13.48
CA GLN A 22 -0.42 -28.91 13.96
C GLN A 22 -0.42 -29.92 12.82
N THR A 23 0.77 -30.30 12.40
CA THR A 23 0.94 -31.31 11.35
C THR A 23 0.92 -32.71 11.97
N GLN A 24 0.41 -33.69 11.22
CA GLN A 24 0.51 -35.10 11.61
C GLN A 24 1.87 -35.66 11.18
N PRO A 25 2.53 -36.50 12.01
CA PRO A 25 3.79 -37.12 11.60
C PRO A 25 3.58 -38.07 10.41
N PRO A 26 4.60 -38.28 9.56
CA PRO A 26 4.50 -39.22 8.44
C PRO A 26 4.19 -40.64 8.93
N PRO A 27 3.44 -41.44 8.14
CA PRO A 27 3.12 -42.81 8.52
C PRO A 27 4.40 -43.64 8.66
N SER A 28 4.44 -44.51 9.67
CA SER A 28 5.55 -45.45 9.85
C SER A 28 5.43 -46.64 8.89
N LEU A 29 6.57 -47.15 8.42
CA LEU A 29 6.63 -48.37 7.62
C LEU A 29 6.09 -49.56 8.45
N PRO A 30 5.15 -50.36 7.90
CA PRO A 30 4.70 -51.57 8.57
C PRO A 30 5.90 -52.51 8.73
N LYS A 31 6.24 -52.86 9.99
CA LYS A 31 7.33 -53.79 10.33
C LYS A 31 6.96 -55.22 9.92
N ASN A 32 6.96 -55.51 8.61
CA ASN A 32 6.59 -56.82 8.10
C ASN A 32 7.81 -57.75 8.05
N ARG A 33 8.03 -58.50 9.13
CA ARG A 33 9.22 -59.35 9.31
C ARG A 33 9.05 -60.80 8.82
N GLN A 34 8.10 -61.11 7.94
CA GLN A 34 7.84 -62.52 7.55
C GLN A 34 7.59 -62.80 6.05
N PRO A 35 8.54 -62.52 5.14
CA PRO A 35 8.38 -62.94 3.75
C PRO A 35 8.76 -64.41 3.53
N PHE A 36 9.83 -64.92 4.17
CA PHE A 36 10.34 -66.25 3.82
C PHE A 36 9.52 -67.41 4.40
N LEU A 37 9.10 -67.31 5.67
CA LEU A 37 8.39 -68.42 6.33
C LEU A 37 6.95 -68.58 5.80
N ARG A 38 6.24 -67.48 5.51
CA ARG A 38 4.91 -67.51 4.89
C ARG A 38 4.92 -68.07 3.46
N LEU A 39 6.01 -67.90 2.73
CA LEU A 39 6.14 -68.42 1.36
C LEU A 39 6.34 -69.95 1.33
N LEU A 40 6.94 -70.52 2.37
CA LEU A 40 7.27 -71.96 2.45
C LEU A 40 6.14 -72.80 3.08
N MET A 41 5.30 -72.20 3.94
CA MET A 41 4.15 -72.85 4.60
C MET A 41 3.16 -73.54 3.64
N PRO A 42 2.78 -72.96 2.48
CA PRO A 42 1.85 -73.59 1.54
C PRO A 42 2.44 -74.84 0.89
N ALA A 43 3.75 -74.82 0.58
CA ALA A 43 4.44 -75.98 0.04
C ALA A 43 4.52 -77.12 1.08
N VAL A 44 4.83 -76.82 2.34
CA VAL A 44 4.85 -77.80 3.44
C VAL A 44 3.46 -78.38 3.69
N MET A 45 2.43 -77.53 3.71
CA MET A 45 1.04 -77.98 3.87
C MET A 45 0.58 -78.81 2.68
N LEU A 46 0.90 -78.44 1.44
CA LEU A 46 0.57 -79.22 0.24
C LEU A 46 1.17 -80.63 0.30
N VAL A 47 2.44 -80.73 0.71
CA VAL A 47 3.11 -82.02 0.94
C VAL A 47 2.43 -82.81 2.06
N ALA A 48 1.99 -82.15 3.14
CA ALA A 48 1.24 -82.80 4.22
C ALA A 48 -0.16 -83.28 3.79
N VAL A 49 -0.90 -82.51 2.98
CA VAL A 49 -2.18 -82.94 2.38
C VAL A 49 -1.96 -84.18 1.52
N LEU A 50 -0.99 -84.13 0.59
CA LEU A 50 -0.67 -85.23 -0.32
C LEU A 50 -0.22 -86.48 0.44
N GLY A 51 0.65 -86.31 1.45
CA GLY A 51 1.10 -87.39 2.30
C GLY A 51 -0.04 -88.06 3.07
N MET A 52 -0.98 -87.27 3.59
CA MET A 52 -2.14 -87.80 4.31
C MET A 52 -3.15 -88.49 3.40
N VAL A 53 -3.44 -87.92 2.21
CA VAL A 53 -4.30 -88.56 1.21
C VAL A 53 -3.71 -89.89 0.73
N ALA A 54 -2.39 -89.95 0.49
CA ALA A 54 -1.70 -91.18 0.12
C ALA A 54 -1.74 -92.21 1.26
N ALA A 55 -1.43 -91.80 2.50
CA ALA A 55 -1.50 -92.68 3.67
C ALA A 55 -2.92 -93.23 3.90
N MET A 56 -3.96 -92.44 3.65
CA MET A 56 -5.35 -92.87 3.73
C MET A 56 -5.70 -93.93 2.68
N MET A 57 -5.20 -93.79 1.45
CA MET A 57 -5.40 -94.80 0.39
C MET A 57 -4.68 -96.11 0.68
N LEU A 58 -3.45 -96.04 1.21
CA LEU A 58 -2.65 -97.22 1.57
C LEU A 58 -3.17 -97.93 2.84
N SER A 59 -3.74 -97.20 3.80
CA SER A 59 -4.21 -97.77 5.08
C SER A 59 -5.65 -98.31 5.04
N GLY A 60 -6.34 -98.25 3.89
CA GLY A 60 -7.70 -98.81 3.72
C GLY A 60 -8.80 -98.09 4.51
N MET A 61 -8.55 -96.87 4.98
CA MET A 61 -9.42 -96.11 5.90
C MET A 61 -10.37 -95.14 5.16
N ALA A 62 -10.67 -95.42 3.89
CA ALA A 62 -11.54 -94.59 3.04
C ALA A 62 -13.02 -94.99 3.10
N ARG A 63 -13.49 -95.60 4.21
CA ARG A 63 -14.84 -96.17 4.31
C ARG A 63 -15.90 -95.24 4.92
N SER A 64 -15.52 -94.08 5.49
CA SER A 64 -16.46 -93.11 6.08
C SER A 64 -16.40 -91.75 5.36
N PRO A 65 -17.53 -91.16 4.96
CA PRO A 65 -17.58 -89.82 4.36
C PRO A 65 -17.01 -88.72 5.28
N MET A 66 -17.07 -88.92 6.60
CA MET A 66 -16.54 -87.98 7.60
C MET A 66 -15.02 -87.84 7.53
N THR A 67 -14.29 -88.83 7.00
CA THR A 67 -12.83 -88.80 6.92
C THR A 67 -12.31 -87.78 5.88
N PHE A 68 -13.15 -87.38 4.91
CA PHE A 68 -12.81 -86.37 3.91
C PHE A 68 -13.02 -84.93 4.39
N ILE A 69 -13.63 -84.72 5.56
CA ILE A 69 -13.82 -83.38 6.14
C ILE A 69 -12.49 -82.79 6.61
N PHE A 70 -11.58 -83.61 7.12
CA PHE A 70 -10.32 -83.12 7.70
C PHE A 70 -9.38 -82.48 6.65
N PRO A 71 -9.12 -83.10 5.47
CA PRO A 71 -8.41 -82.43 4.38
C PRO A 71 -9.15 -81.19 3.87
N LEU A 72 -10.48 -81.22 3.80
CA LEU A 72 -11.29 -80.11 3.31
C LEU A 72 -11.24 -78.89 4.24
N MET A 73 -11.30 -79.09 5.56
CA MET A 73 -11.12 -78.01 6.55
C MET A 73 -9.71 -77.44 6.53
N MET A 74 -8.69 -78.28 6.29
CA MET A 74 -7.31 -77.82 6.17
C MET A 74 -7.12 -76.92 4.94
N VAL A 75 -7.78 -77.25 3.82
CA VAL A 75 -7.84 -76.39 2.63
C VAL A 75 -8.64 -75.11 2.90
N GLY A 76 -9.79 -75.20 3.59
CA GLY A 76 -10.59 -74.03 3.97
C GLY A 76 -9.82 -73.04 4.87
N SER A 77 -9.05 -73.56 5.83
CA SER A 77 -8.16 -72.76 6.68
C SER A 77 -6.99 -72.14 5.89
N MET A 78 -6.51 -72.80 4.83
CA MET A 78 -5.50 -72.23 3.92
C MET A 78 -6.06 -71.02 3.17
N VAL A 79 -7.29 -71.12 2.65
CA VAL A 79 -7.94 -70.01 1.94
C VAL A 79 -8.14 -68.79 2.85
N MET A 80 -8.50 -68.99 4.12
CA MET A 80 -8.60 -67.90 5.11
C MET A 80 -7.24 -67.28 5.49
N MET A 81 -6.16 -68.08 5.54
CA MET A 81 -4.81 -67.56 5.81
C MET A 81 -4.24 -66.72 4.65
N PHE A 82 -4.70 -66.99 3.42
CA PHE A 82 -4.33 -66.26 2.21
C PHE A 82 -5.20 -65.02 1.95
N GLN A 83 -6.20 -64.73 2.80
CA GLN A 83 -6.83 -63.41 2.73
C GLN A 83 -5.78 -62.33 3.01
N PRO A 84 -5.63 -61.33 2.12
CA PRO A 84 -4.64 -60.28 2.29
C PRO A 84 -5.00 -59.41 3.49
N GLY A 85 -4.49 -59.78 4.67
CA GLY A 85 -4.62 -59.03 5.93
C GLY A 85 -3.47 -58.04 6.17
N GLY A 86 -2.74 -57.65 5.13
CA GLY A 86 -1.70 -56.63 5.22
C GLY A 86 -2.31 -55.25 4.99
N GLN A 87 -1.91 -54.26 5.79
CA GLN A 87 -2.23 -52.86 5.49
C GLN A 87 -1.67 -52.52 4.09
N ASP A 88 -2.53 -52.04 3.19
CA ASP A 88 -2.12 -51.59 1.86
C ASP A 88 -1.31 -50.28 2.03
N VAL A 89 0.01 -50.40 1.88
CA VAL A 89 0.94 -49.27 1.97
C VAL A 89 0.55 -48.18 0.95
N ASP A 90 0.00 -48.56 -0.20
CA ASP A 90 -0.42 -47.61 -1.22
C ASP A 90 -1.72 -46.89 -0.85
N GLU A 91 -2.59 -47.49 -0.04
CA GLU A 91 -3.75 -46.81 0.54
C GLU A 91 -3.33 -45.81 1.63
N ILE A 92 -2.39 -46.20 2.50
CA ILE A 92 -1.81 -45.32 3.53
C ILE A 92 -1.15 -44.09 2.87
N ARG A 93 -0.32 -44.31 1.84
CA ARG A 93 0.30 -43.22 1.05
C ARG A 93 -0.76 -42.30 0.44
N ARG A 94 -1.76 -42.84 -0.26
CA ARG A 94 -2.84 -42.04 -0.87
C ARG A 94 -3.61 -41.22 0.17
N SER A 95 -3.86 -41.78 1.35
CA SER A 95 -4.51 -41.06 2.45
C SER A 95 -3.64 -39.92 2.97
N TYR A 96 -2.35 -40.16 3.18
CA TYR A 96 -1.42 -39.15 3.66
C TYR A 96 -1.18 -38.03 2.64
N HIS A 97 -1.06 -38.36 1.35
CA HIS A 97 -0.96 -37.35 0.29
C HIS A 97 -2.21 -36.45 0.22
N ARG A 98 -3.42 -37.00 0.36
CA ARG A 98 -4.64 -36.18 0.46
C ARG A 98 -4.61 -35.24 1.68
N HIS A 99 -4.03 -35.68 2.79
CA HIS A 99 -3.80 -34.81 3.95
C HIS A 99 -2.77 -33.71 3.64
N LEU A 100 -1.66 -34.04 2.99
CA LEU A 100 -0.66 -33.06 2.55
C LEU A 100 -1.23 -32.05 1.56
N ASP A 101 -2.13 -32.45 0.65
CA ASP A 101 -2.80 -31.52 -0.27
C ASP A 101 -3.67 -30.53 0.51
N ALA A 102 -4.49 -31.01 1.46
CA ALA A 102 -5.30 -30.15 2.32
C ALA A 102 -4.43 -29.21 3.19
N LEU A 103 -3.31 -29.72 3.70
CA LEU A 103 -2.33 -28.93 4.45
C LEU A 103 -1.70 -27.85 3.56
N THR A 104 -1.32 -28.19 2.33
CA THR A 104 -0.76 -27.25 1.34
C THR A 104 -1.72 -26.10 1.08
N ASP A 105 -3.01 -26.40 0.85
CA ASP A 105 -4.03 -25.39 0.64
C ASP A 105 -4.25 -24.51 1.88
N GLY A 106 -4.17 -25.09 3.08
CA GLY A 106 -4.20 -24.35 4.34
C GLY A 106 -3.05 -23.36 4.45
N VAL A 107 -1.82 -23.85 4.26
CA VAL A 107 -0.58 -23.04 4.34
C VAL A 107 -0.60 -21.94 3.28
N ARG A 108 -0.95 -22.24 2.03
CA ARG A 108 -1.04 -21.23 0.96
C ARG A 108 -2.02 -20.10 1.32
N ARG A 109 -3.19 -20.44 1.84
CA ARG A 109 -4.17 -19.44 2.30
C ARG A 109 -3.63 -18.59 3.45
N ALA A 110 -2.98 -19.22 4.43
CA ALA A 110 -2.37 -18.49 5.55
C ALA A 110 -1.28 -17.52 5.08
N ARG A 111 -0.36 -17.98 4.21
CA ARG A 111 0.72 -17.15 3.63
C ARG A 111 0.16 -15.99 2.81
N ASN A 112 -0.85 -16.22 1.98
CA ASN A 112 -1.49 -15.16 1.19
C ASN A 112 -2.18 -14.14 2.10
N THR A 113 -2.92 -14.60 3.12
CA THR A 113 -3.59 -13.72 4.09
C THR A 113 -2.58 -12.86 4.84
N GLN A 114 -1.48 -13.44 5.31
CA GLN A 114 -0.40 -12.72 5.99
C GLN A 114 0.23 -11.65 5.08
N ARG A 115 0.50 -12.01 3.81
CA ARG A 115 1.06 -11.09 2.82
C ARG A 115 0.11 -9.93 2.51
N GLU A 116 -1.17 -10.22 2.22
CA GLU A 116 -2.20 -9.21 1.97
C GLU A 116 -2.38 -8.28 3.16
N ASP A 117 -2.34 -8.81 4.39
CA ASP A 117 -2.42 -8.03 5.61
C ASP A 117 -1.24 -7.06 5.78
N THR A 118 -0.04 -7.57 5.53
CA THR A 118 1.19 -6.78 5.64
C THR A 118 1.29 -5.75 4.52
N GLU A 119 0.90 -6.08 3.28
CA GLU A 119 0.83 -5.13 2.15
C GLU A 119 -0.28 -4.09 2.33
N ARG A 120 -1.36 -4.42 3.03
CA ARG A 120 -2.39 -3.45 3.40
C ARG A 120 -1.83 -2.41 4.36
N ARG A 121 -1.14 -2.85 5.42
CA ARG A 121 -0.50 -1.97 6.44
C ARG A 121 0.70 -1.20 5.87
N HIS A 122 1.54 -1.86 5.08
CA HIS A 122 2.76 -1.31 4.52
C HIS A 122 2.75 -1.45 2.98
N PRO A 123 1.95 -0.60 2.29
CA PRO A 123 1.82 -0.66 0.84
C PRO A 123 3.12 -0.33 0.12
N HIS A 124 3.30 -0.88 -1.07
CA HIS A 124 4.41 -0.55 -1.94
C HIS A 124 4.36 0.94 -2.35
N PRO A 125 5.51 1.64 -2.50
CA PRO A 125 5.54 3.08 -2.83
C PRO A 125 4.68 3.49 -4.02
N GLN A 126 4.62 2.65 -5.06
CA GLN A 126 3.81 2.90 -6.25
C GLN A 126 2.29 2.92 -5.98
N ALA A 127 1.82 2.27 -4.91
CA ALA A 127 0.41 2.25 -4.51
C ALA A 127 0.02 3.44 -3.61
N LEU A 128 1.00 4.21 -3.11
CA LEU A 128 0.75 5.33 -2.19
C LEU A 128 -0.12 6.41 -2.82
N TRP A 129 0.03 6.65 -4.12
CA TRP A 129 -0.77 7.65 -4.85
C TRP A 129 -2.27 7.34 -4.78
N THR A 130 -2.65 6.09 -5.07
CA THR A 130 -4.05 5.65 -5.03
C THR A 130 -4.62 5.81 -3.63
N ARG A 131 -3.87 5.41 -2.60
CA ARG A 131 -4.27 5.55 -1.19
C ARG A 131 -4.47 7.01 -0.77
N ALA A 132 -3.57 7.91 -1.20
CA ALA A 132 -3.64 9.32 -0.87
C ALA A 132 -4.89 9.99 -1.46
N VAL A 133 -5.26 9.64 -2.70
CA VAL A 133 -6.45 10.18 -3.37
C VAL A 133 -7.74 9.64 -2.76
N GLU A 134 -7.77 8.37 -2.34
CA GLU A 134 -8.94 7.75 -1.69
C GLU A 134 -9.18 8.28 -0.26
N GLY A 135 -8.24 9.05 0.30
CA GLY A 135 -8.36 9.61 1.65
C GLY A 135 -8.34 8.56 2.76
N VAL A 136 -7.81 7.36 2.48
CA VAL A 136 -7.66 6.29 3.45
C VAL A 136 -6.42 6.58 4.30
N ASP A 137 -6.63 7.18 5.47
CA ASP A 137 -5.58 7.30 6.47
C ASP A 137 -5.18 5.89 6.96
N GLY A 138 -3.88 5.66 7.19
CA GLY A 138 -3.35 4.39 7.69
C GLY A 138 -3.75 4.12 9.14
N GLN A 139 -5.04 3.87 9.42
CA GLN A 139 -5.59 3.69 10.77
C GLN A 139 -5.03 2.44 11.48
N ASP A 140 -4.47 1.48 10.72
CA ASP A 140 -3.95 0.21 11.23
C ASP A 140 -2.41 0.18 11.36
N VAL A 141 -1.72 1.31 11.21
CA VAL A 141 -0.25 1.39 11.31
C VAL A 141 0.13 2.17 12.56
N GLU A 142 1.09 1.63 13.34
CA GLU A 142 1.64 2.37 14.46
C GLU A 142 2.35 3.65 13.98
N PRO A 143 2.07 4.81 14.62
CA PRO A 143 2.69 6.07 14.25
C PRO A 143 4.22 5.99 14.27
N GLY A 144 4.86 6.38 13.18
CA GLY A 144 6.32 6.35 13.02
C GLY A 144 6.89 5.05 12.44
N VAL A 145 6.09 4.02 12.22
CA VAL A 145 6.54 2.78 11.56
C VAL A 145 6.44 2.92 10.04
N VAL A 146 7.56 2.80 9.34
CA VAL A 146 7.64 3.00 7.88
C VAL A 146 8.21 1.79 7.16
N ARG A 147 7.73 1.54 5.95
CA ARG A 147 8.23 0.48 5.07
C ARG A 147 9.64 0.81 4.58
N LEU A 148 10.53 -0.19 4.58
CA LEU A 148 11.86 -0.11 3.99
C LEU A 148 11.94 -0.79 2.62
N GLY A 149 11.23 -1.91 2.44
CA GLY A 149 11.38 -2.73 1.24
C GLY A 149 10.58 -4.01 1.34
N THR A 150 10.90 -4.97 0.46
CA THR A 150 10.34 -6.33 0.52
C THR A 150 11.46 -7.29 0.90
N ALA A 151 11.24 -8.11 1.93
CA ALA A 151 12.24 -9.06 2.41
C ALA A 151 11.66 -10.48 2.47
N VAL A 152 12.56 -11.47 2.36
CA VAL A 152 12.24 -12.85 2.67
C VAL A 152 12.22 -12.98 4.20
N GLN A 153 11.05 -13.28 4.77
CA GLN A 153 10.87 -13.42 6.21
C GLN A 153 10.22 -14.75 6.60
N ALA A 154 10.39 -15.12 7.86
CA ALA A 154 9.70 -16.26 8.44
C ALA A 154 8.19 -15.94 8.60
N PRO A 155 7.30 -16.91 8.36
CA PRO A 155 5.88 -16.74 8.60
C PRO A 155 5.53 -16.65 10.09
N ASP A 156 4.41 -16.01 10.40
CA ASP A 156 3.94 -15.84 11.79
C ASP A 156 3.52 -17.19 12.41
N ASP A 157 3.07 -18.12 11.57
CA ASP A 157 2.69 -19.49 11.89
C ASP A 157 3.64 -20.49 11.19
N PRO A 158 4.85 -20.71 11.72
CA PRO A 158 5.75 -21.72 11.18
C PRO A 158 5.14 -23.12 11.29
N LEU A 159 5.43 -23.96 10.30
CA LEU A 159 5.00 -25.36 10.31
C LEU A 159 5.81 -26.12 11.36
N ASP A 160 5.12 -26.59 12.41
CA ASP A 160 5.72 -27.45 13.42
C ASP A 160 5.54 -28.92 13.01
N ILE A 161 6.66 -29.63 12.84
CA ILE A 161 6.68 -31.05 12.46
C ILE A 161 7.05 -31.87 13.69
N PRO A 162 6.11 -32.62 14.28
CA PRO A 162 6.43 -33.48 15.41
C PRO A 162 7.36 -34.61 14.95
N VAL A 163 8.56 -34.69 15.54
CA VAL A 163 9.54 -35.75 15.25
C VAL A 163 9.49 -36.80 16.37
N ASP A 164 8.35 -37.49 16.47
CA ASP A 164 8.13 -38.50 17.52
C ASP A 164 8.63 -39.90 17.12
N VAL A 165 9.01 -40.09 15.86
CA VAL A 165 9.39 -41.38 15.29
C VAL A 165 10.79 -41.29 14.66
N PRO A 166 11.68 -42.27 14.87
CA PRO A 166 12.99 -42.31 14.22
C PRO A 166 12.87 -42.23 12.68
N PRO A 167 13.74 -41.45 11.99
CA PRO A 167 13.66 -41.26 10.54
C PRO A 167 13.67 -42.55 9.72
N GLU A 168 14.32 -43.60 10.22
CA GLU A 168 14.41 -44.92 9.58
C GLU A 168 13.09 -45.69 9.55
N ASP A 169 12.16 -45.38 10.46
CA ASP A 169 10.88 -46.05 10.58
C ASP A 169 9.78 -45.32 9.78
N LEU A 170 10.06 -44.16 9.17
CA LEU A 170 9.10 -43.36 8.40
C LEU A 170 8.97 -43.85 6.95
N GLU A 171 7.78 -43.71 6.37
CA GLU A 171 7.58 -43.94 4.94
C GLU A 171 8.30 -42.83 4.14
N PRO A 172 9.24 -43.19 3.25
CA PRO A 172 10.18 -42.24 2.66
C PRO A 172 9.53 -41.23 1.72
N VAL A 173 8.50 -41.62 0.96
CA VAL A 173 7.82 -40.71 0.01
C VAL A 173 7.03 -39.65 0.77
N CYS A 174 6.30 -40.07 1.80
CA CYS A 174 5.52 -39.20 2.69
C CYS A 174 6.42 -38.24 3.46
N ALA A 175 7.55 -38.72 4.00
CA ALA A 175 8.52 -37.91 4.71
C ALA A 175 9.21 -36.88 3.80
N MET A 176 9.61 -37.27 2.58
CA MET A 176 10.19 -36.34 1.59
C MET A 176 9.18 -35.27 1.16
N SER A 177 7.92 -35.65 0.93
CA SER A 177 6.86 -34.72 0.52
C SER A 177 6.55 -33.69 1.62
N LEU A 178 6.50 -34.12 2.88
CA LEU A 178 6.31 -33.20 4.01
C LEU A 178 7.50 -32.23 4.15
N ARG A 179 8.73 -32.74 4.05
CA ARG A 179 9.94 -31.92 4.10
C ARG A 179 9.96 -30.89 2.98
N ASP A 180 9.64 -31.30 1.76
CA ASP A 180 9.56 -30.44 0.59
C ASP A 180 8.50 -29.34 0.78
N LEU A 181 7.29 -29.69 1.24
CA LEU A 181 6.25 -28.72 1.63
C LEU A 181 6.75 -27.72 2.67
N ALA A 182 7.39 -28.21 3.73
CA ALA A 182 7.91 -27.37 4.80
C ALA A 182 9.00 -26.42 4.32
N THR A 183 9.93 -26.90 3.47
CA THR A 183 10.99 -26.05 2.91
C THR A 183 10.47 -24.99 1.95
N ARG A 184 9.47 -25.32 1.11
CA ARG A 184 8.89 -24.36 0.15
C ARG A 184 8.10 -23.24 0.81
N HIS A 185 7.50 -23.51 1.97
CA HIS A 185 6.65 -22.55 2.68
C HIS A 185 7.27 -22.09 4.02
N ALA A 186 8.58 -22.34 4.20
CA ALA A 186 9.34 -21.90 5.36
C ALA A 186 9.53 -20.39 5.41
N THR A 187 9.42 -19.72 4.26
CA THR A 187 9.57 -18.27 4.14
C THR A 187 8.48 -17.68 3.25
N LEU A 188 8.25 -16.38 3.37
CA LEU A 188 7.45 -15.60 2.44
C LEU A 188 8.15 -14.27 2.11
N ASP A 189 7.91 -13.75 0.92
CA ASP A 189 8.23 -12.38 0.57
C ASP A 189 7.14 -11.45 1.10
N ALA A 190 7.52 -10.52 1.97
CA ALA A 190 6.58 -9.54 2.47
C ALA A 190 7.28 -8.23 2.87
N PRO A 191 6.51 -7.13 3.02
CA PRO A 191 7.07 -5.84 3.38
C PRO A 191 7.80 -5.91 4.72
N VAL A 192 9.01 -5.35 4.75
CA VAL A 192 9.75 -5.11 5.99
C VAL A 192 9.62 -3.63 6.35
N ALA A 193 9.33 -3.37 7.63
CA ALA A 193 9.14 -2.03 8.16
C ALA A 193 10.08 -1.78 9.34
N VAL A 194 10.35 -0.51 9.61
CA VAL A 194 11.18 -0.05 10.72
C VAL A 194 10.39 0.93 11.57
N ASP A 195 10.53 0.83 12.89
CA ASP A 195 10.04 1.83 13.81
C ASP A 195 11.07 2.96 13.95
N LEU A 196 10.77 4.12 13.36
CA LEU A 196 11.64 5.28 13.46
C LEU A 196 11.75 5.83 14.88
N ARG A 197 10.84 5.48 15.79
CA ARG A 197 10.88 5.93 17.18
C ARG A 197 12.01 5.26 17.97
N GLU A 198 12.56 4.14 17.51
CA GLU A 198 13.64 3.44 18.20
C GLU A 198 15.01 4.07 17.92
N PHE A 199 15.15 4.80 16.82
CA PHE A 199 16.42 5.31 16.35
C PHE A 199 16.46 6.86 16.39
N PRO A 200 17.55 7.47 16.89
CA PRO A 200 17.74 8.91 16.77
C PRO A 200 18.10 9.32 15.33
N VAL A 201 18.80 8.44 14.60
CA VAL A 201 19.22 8.66 13.22
C VAL A 201 19.06 7.36 12.42
N VAL A 202 18.44 7.47 11.25
CA VAL A 202 18.45 6.42 10.22
C VAL A 202 19.17 6.99 9.00
N ALA A 203 20.33 6.42 8.66
CA ALA A 203 21.13 6.91 7.55
C ALA A 203 21.12 5.89 6.40
N VAL A 204 20.97 6.37 5.17
CA VAL A 204 21.00 5.55 3.97
C VAL A 204 22.13 6.04 3.08
N THR A 205 23.00 5.14 2.67
CA THR A 205 24.15 5.42 1.79
C THR A 205 23.96 4.75 0.43
N GLY A 206 24.65 5.25 -0.58
CA GLY A 206 24.71 4.61 -1.90
C GLY A 206 23.80 5.26 -2.94
N PRO A 207 23.88 4.84 -4.21
CA PRO A 207 23.25 5.53 -5.34
C PRO A 207 21.71 5.54 -5.26
N GLY A 208 21.11 4.58 -4.54
CA GLY A 208 19.66 4.52 -4.31
C GLY A 208 19.20 5.21 -3.02
N ALA A 209 20.09 5.87 -2.27
CA ALA A 209 19.78 6.40 -0.94
C ALA A 209 18.64 7.44 -0.95
N SER A 210 18.70 8.39 -1.88
CA SER A 210 17.69 9.45 -1.99
C SER A 210 16.30 8.88 -2.32
N ASP A 211 16.22 7.90 -3.23
CA ASP A 211 14.95 7.24 -3.59
C ASP A 211 14.36 6.45 -2.42
N GLN A 212 15.22 5.78 -1.65
CA GLN A 212 14.82 5.01 -0.47
C GLN A 212 14.28 5.92 0.64
N VAL A 213 14.96 7.03 0.94
CA VAL A 213 14.52 7.98 1.97
C VAL A 213 13.21 8.67 1.55
N ARG A 214 13.05 9.00 0.27
CA ARG A 214 11.77 9.50 -0.27
C ARG A 214 10.65 8.47 -0.11
N ALA A 215 10.90 7.20 -0.38
CA ALA A 215 9.92 6.13 -0.18
C ALA A 215 9.49 6.02 1.29
N MET A 216 10.44 6.15 2.23
CA MET A 216 10.15 6.17 3.67
C MET A 216 9.29 7.38 4.06
N GLN A 217 9.58 8.58 3.53
CA GLN A 217 8.75 9.77 3.75
C GLN A 217 7.34 9.57 3.18
N GLY A 218 7.23 9.03 1.96
CA GLY A 218 5.95 8.78 1.32
C GLY A 218 5.05 7.82 2.11
N ALA A 219 5.63 6.79 2.75
CA ALA A 219 4.88 5.91 3.65
C ALA A 219 4.35 6.66 4.88
N LEU A 220 5.13 7.60 5.43
CA LEU A 220 4.76 8.38 6.61
C LEU A 220 3.64 9.40 6.31
N VAL A 221 3.60 9.93 5.09
CA VAL A 221 2.59 10.90 4.61
C VAL A 221 1.15 10.36 4.66
N LEU A 222 0.97 9.03 4.64
CA LEU A 222 -0.34 8.37 4.76
C LEU A 222 -0.79 8.17 6.22
N GLN A 223 0.06 8.45 7.21
CA GLN A 223 -0.29 8.34 8.62
C GLN A 223 -1.06 9.58 9.10
N ASP A 224 -1.67 9.46 10.29
CA ASP A 224 -2.47 10.52 10.90
C ASP A 224 -1.66 11.81 11.09
N PRO A 225 -2.07 12.92 10.46
CA PRO A 225 -1.36 14.19 10.55
C PRO A 225 -1.35 14.82 11.95
N GLY A 226 -2.34 14.52 12.81
CA GLY A 226 -2.38 15.03 14.19
C GLY A 226 -1.44 14.28 15.14
N VAL A 227 -0.94 13.12 14.74
CA VAL A 227 -0.02 12.30 15.57
C VAL A 227 1.42 12.44 15.09
N VAL A 228 1.63 12.41 13.78
CA VAL A 228 2.95 12.50 13.17
C VAL A 228 3.18 13.89 12.59
N GLY A 229 4.32 14.48 12.93
CA GLY A 229 4.79 15.70 12.31
C GLY A 229 5.99 15.44 11.40
N ILE A 230 5.95 15.98 10.19
CA ILE A 230 6.97 15.76 9.16
C ILE A 230 7.73 17.07 8.92
N ASP A 231 9.05 16.98 8.83
CA ASP A 231 9.97 18.05 8.44
C ASP A 231 10.83 17.56 7.29
N GLY A 232 10.94 18.32 6.20
CA GLY A 232 11.76 17.91 5.05
C GLY A 232 11.22 18.44 3.73
N PRO A 233 11.81 18.04 2.59
CA PRO A 233 11.34 18.51 1.29
C PRO A 233 9.85 18.19 1.08
N HIS A 234 9.12 19.14 0.50
CA HIS A 234 7.68 19.05 0.19
C HIS A 234 6.74 19.04 1.42
N ASP A 235 7.25 19.27 2.63
CA ASP A 235 6.46 19.36 3.88
C ASP A 235 5.43 20.49 3.89
N ARG A 236 5.67 21.59 3.17
CA ARG A 236 4.77 22.75 3.06
C ARG A 236 3.35 22.43 2.59
N TRP A 237 3.14 21.28 1.97
CA TRP A 237 1.82 20.82 1.52
C TRP A 237 1.18 19.82 2.47
N LEU A 238 1.88 19.38 3.51
CA LEU A 238 1.41 18.36 4.43
C LEU A 238 0.66 19.00 5.61
N PRO A 239 -0.45 18.40 6.05
CA PRO A 239 -1.16 18.81 7.26
C PRO A 239 -0.52 18.27 8.55
N HIS A 240 0.62 17.58 8.46
CA HIS A 240 1.29 16.83 9.53
C HIS A 240 1.97 17.74 10.57
N ASP A 241 1.25 18.08 11.64
CA ASP A 241 1.71 18.91 12.76
C ASP A 241 1.80 18.16 14.09
N GLY A 242 1.65 16.82 14.06
CA GLY A 242 1.66 15.98 15.25
C GLY A 242 2.95 15.99 16.08
N ALA A 243 2.83 15.51 17.33
CA ALA A 243 3.90 15.55 18.33
C ALA A 243 5.09 14.65 17.99
N LEU A 244 4.88 13.55 17.28
CA LEU A 244 5.96 12.68 16.82
C LEU A 244 6.66 13.29 15.60
N ARG A 245 7.68 14.12 15.84
CA ARG A 245 8.42 14.83 14.79
C ARG A 245 9.48 13.92 14.15
N ILE A 246 9.41 13.73 12.83
CA ILE A 246 10.42 13.02 12.03
C ILE A 246 10.96 13.98 10.95
N SER A 247 12.28 14.10 10.85
CA SER A 247 12.95 14.97 9.87
C SER A 247 13.60 14.15 8.76
N PHE A 248 13.45 14.57 7.51
CA PHE A 248 14.03 13.91 6.33
C PHE A 248 14.98 14.85 5.58
N ARG A 249 16.17 14.34 5.22
CA ARG A 249 17.20 15.08 4.44
C ARG A 249 17.75 14.22 3.31
N TYR A 250 17.58 14.65 2.06
CA TYR A 250 17.99 13.87 0.89
C TYR A 250 18.24 14.70 -0.38
N SER A 251 18.56 15.99 -0.23
CA SER A 251 19.17 16.80 -1.30
C SER A 251 20.09 17.87 -0.71
N ALA A 252 21.16 18.21 -1.44
CA ALA A 252 22.12 19.24 -1.04
C ALA A 252 21.61 20.69 -1.25
N GLU A 253 20.42 20.88 -1.84
CA GLU A 253 19.99 22.17 -2.39
C GLU A 253 18.76 22.81 -1.73
N VAL A 254 18.35 22.35 -0.55
CA VAL A 254 17.35 23.10 0.22
C VAL A 254 17.92 23.39 1.60
N GLU A 255 18.58 24.55 1.72
CA GLU A 255 18.53 25.31 2.97
C GLU A 255 17.05 25.53 3.29
N SER A 256 16.42 24.59 3.99
CA SER A 256 15.22 24.90 4.74
C SER A 256 15.59 26.06 5.65
N PRO A 257 14.80 27.15 5.69
CA PRO A 257 15.05 28.23 6.63
C PRO A 257 15.18 27.61 8.02
N ALA A 258 16.20 28.04 8.76
CA ALA A 258 16.46 27.56 10.11
C ALA A 258 15.14 27.42 10.90
N PRO A 259 14.93 26.30 11.61
CA PRO A 259 13.65 25.98 12.22
C PRO A 259 13.22 27.16 13.10
N GLN A 260 12.10 27.80 12.75
CA GLN A 260 11.43 28.73 13.64
C GLN A 260 10.92 27.93 14.84
N ALA A 261 11.73 27.86 15.89
CA ALA A 261 11.35 27.37 17.22
C ALA A 261 10.57 26.04 17.26
N ALA A 262 10.86 25.09 16.36
CA ALA A 262 10.25 23.77 16.36
C ALA A 262 10.96 22.85 17.38
N ALA A 263 10.19 22.01 18.07
CA ALA A 263 10.72 20.97 18.95
C ALA A 263 11.68 20.03 18.20
N PRO A 264 12.74 19.51 18.85
CA PRO A 264 13.70 18.63 18.20
C PRO A 264 13.03 17.36 17.64
N ALA A 265 13.45 16.93 16.45
CA ALA A 265 12.95 15.71 15.83
C ALA A 265 13.28 14.48 16.69
N ARG A 266 12.33 13.53 16.79
CA ARG A 266 12.53 12.25 17.48
C ARG A 266 13.54 11.37 16.74
N CYS A 267 13.50 11.42 15.40
CA CYS A 267 14.37 10.70 14.48
C CYS A 267 14.68 11.59 13.27
N THR A 268 15.92 11.54 12.80
CA THR A 268 16.34 12.14 11.53
C THR A 268 16.68 11.03 10.53
N VAL A 269 16.01 11.03 9.38
CA VAL A 269 16.30 10.12 8.27
C VAL A 269 17.10 10.88 7.21
N VAL A 270 18.28 10.39 6.86
CA VAL A 270 19.21 11.10 5.97
C VAL A 270 19.69 10.19 4.84
N ALA A 271 19.65 10.70 3.61
CA ALA A 271 20.34 10.11 2.47
C ALA A 271 21.72 10.76 2.32
N ASP A 272 22.73 9.94 2.04
CA ASP A 272 24.12 10.34 1.89
C ASP A 272 24.59 11.20 3.09
N PRO A 273 24.63 10.60 4.30
CA PRO A 273 24.98 11.28 5.55
C PRO A 273 26.40 11.88 5.52
N ASP A 274 26.61 12.88 6.37
CA ASP A 274 27.96 13.27 6.76
C ASP A 274 28.57 12.25 7.75
N ASP A 275 29.88 12.36 8.00
CA ASP A 275 30.61 11.42 8.87
C ASP A 275 30.00 11.31 10.28
N ALA A 276 29.44 12.41 10.80
CA ALA A 276 28.85 12.47 12.13
C ALA A 276 27.51 11.72 12.20
N ALA A 277 26.64 11.91 11.20
CA ALA A 277 25.38 11.18 11.10
C ALA A 277 25.60 9.70 10.80
N GLU A 278 26.60 9.36 9.97
CA GLU A 278 26.96 7.97 9.70
C GLU A 278 27.46 7.26 10.97
N GLU A 279 28.36 7.87 11.74
CA GLU A 279 28.84 7.29 13.00
C GLU A 279 27.72 7.13 14.04
N THR A 280 26.81 8.11 14.11
CA THR A 280 25.63 8.01 14.97
C THR A 280 24.72 6.86 14.54
N ALA A 281 24.52 6.68 13.23
CA ALA A 281 23.73 5.58 12.68
C ALA A 281 24.39 4.21 12.94
N ARG A 282 25.72 4.11 12.91
CA ARG A 282 26.46 2.86 13.21
C ARG A 282 26.37 2.46 14.69
N THR A 283 26.38 3.44 15.60
CA THR A 283 26.54 3.19 17.04
C THR A 283 25.23 3.19 17.82
N ARG A 284 24.28 4.05 17.42
CA ARG A 284 23.03 4.31 18.16
C ARG A 284 21.80 4.35 17.27
N GLY A 285 21.96 4.21 15.96
CA GLY A 285 20.89 4.33 14.98
C GLY A 285 20.80 3.11 14.07
N LEU A 286 20.35 3.36 12.84
CA LEU A 286 20.30 2.35 11.78
C LEU A 286 21.04 2.86 10.55
N LEU A 287 22.10 2.16 10.14
CA LEU A 287 22.83 2.45 8.92
C LEU A 287 22.45 1.46 7.82
N LEU A 288 21.95 1.99 6.71
CA LEU A 288 21.51 1.28 5.52
C LEU A 288 22.36 1.64 4.30
N HIS A 289 22.40 0.72 3.34
CA HIS A 289 22.98 0.94 2.02
C HIS A 289 21.99 0.50 0.95
N SER A 290 21.70 1.37 -0.01
CA SER A 290 20.82 1.09 -1.14
C SER A 290 21.56 1.32 -2.46
N ASP A 291 21.64 0.27 -3.26
CA ASP A 291 22.13 0.36 -4.65
C ASP A 291 20.99 0.59 -5.66
N GLY A 292 19.74 0.70 -5.18
CA GLY A 292 18.53 0.88 -5.97
C GLY A 292 17.75 -0.41 -6.25
N GLU A 293 18.32 -1.59 -6.00
CA GLU A 293 17.61 -2.86 -6.06
C GLU A 293 17.72 -3.65 -4.76
N VAL A 294 18.89 -3.64 -4.14
CA VAL A 294 19.20 -4.34 -2.90
C VAL A 294 19.37 -3.34 -1.77
N LEU A 295 18.69 -3.60 -0.66
CA LEU A 295 18.85 -2.91 0.60
C LEU A 295 19.68 -3.78 1.55
N SER A 296 20.75 -3.17 2.06
CA SER A 296 21.66 -3.79 3.03
C SER A 296 21.68 -3.00 4.33
N ALA A 297 21.89 -3.69 5.45
CA ALA A 297 22.06 -3.07 6.76
C ALA A 297 23.48 -3.30 7.27
N TRP A 298 24.03 -2.32 7.98
CA TRP A 298 25.30 -2.47 8.68
C TRP A 298 25.09 -3.31 9.94
N THR A 299 25.91 -4.34 10.12
CA THR A 299 25.91 -5.21 11.30
C THR A 299 27.30 -5.27 11.91
N VAL A 300 27.44 -5.92 13.07
CA VAL A 300 28.75 -6.19 13.68
C VAL A 300 29.70 -6.97 12.76
N ASP A 301 29.15 -7.76 11.84
CA ASP A 301 29.90 -8.53 10.84
C ASP A 301 30.06 -7.79 9.51
N GLY A 302 29.69 -6.50 9.46
CA GLY A 302 29.71 -5.67 8.24
C GLY A 302 28.36 -5.63 7.51
N TRP A 303 28.39 -5.26 6.23
CA TRP A 303 27.20 -5.11 5.39
C TRP A 303 26.52 -6.45 5.10
N ARG A 304 25.21 -6.52 5.34
CA ARG A 304 24.37 -7.69 5.03
C ARG A 304 23.16 -7.28 4.18
N PRO A 305 22.99 -7.83 2.96
CA PRO A 305 21.76 -7.63 2.19
C PRO A 305 20.61 -8.35 2.88
N PHE A 306 19.44 -7.72 2.93
CA PHE A 306 18.27 -8.28 3.60
C PHE A 306 16.94 -8.07 2.86
N ALA A 307 16.85 -7.06 1.99
CA ALA A 307 15.60 -6.73 1.30
C ALA A 307 15.84 -6.21 -0.11
N THR A 308 14.79 -6.24 -0.93
CA THR A 308 14.69 -5.43 -2.14
C THR A 308 14.34 -4.00 -1.73
N ALA A 309 15.12 -3.03 -2.19
CA ALA A 309 14.97 -1.62 -1.86
C ALA A 309 13.69 -1.04 -2.49
N ASP A 310 12.99 -0.22 -1.72
CA ASP A 310 11.88 0.58 -2.23
C ASP A 310 12.44 1.85 -2.90
N ARG A 311 11.72 2.35 -3.91
CA ARG A 311 12.11 3.57 -4.62
C ARG A 311 10.93 4.50 -4.82
N LEU A 312 11.18 5.80 -4.63
CA LEU A 312 10.23 6.85 -4.95
C LEU A 312 11.00 8.08 -5.46
N SER A 313 10.62 8.57 -6.63
CA SER A 313 11.23 9.77 -7.21
C SER A 313 10.76 11.05 -6.50
N ASP A 314 11.52 12.14 -6.68
CA ASP A 314 11.15 13.44 -6.11
C ASP A 314 9.81 13.96 -6.63
N VAL A 315 9.53 13.72 -7.92
CA VAL A 315 8.28 14.13 -8.58
C VAL A 315 7.09 13.37 -8.00
N GLU A 316 7.22 12.06 -7.79
CA GLU A 316 6.18 11.23 -7.19
C GLU A 316 5.91 11.63 -5.74
N LEU A 317 6.95 11.89 -4.95
CA LEU A 317 6.78 12.36 -3.57
C LEU A 317 6.12 13.74 -3.52
N ALA A 318 6.57 14.68 -4.35
CA ALA A 318 5.98 16.02 -4.43
C ALA A 318 4.49 15.95 -4.81
N ALA A 319 4.13 15.07 -5.74
CA ALA A 319 2.75 14.83 -6.10
C ALA A 319 1.99 14.29 -4.87
N LEU A 320 2.51 13.24 -4.22
CA LEU A 320 1.87 12.60 -3.06
C LEU A 320 1.59 13.61 -1.93
N CYS A 321 2.59 14.45 -1.57
CA CYS A 321 2.42 15.49 -0.56
C CYS A 321 1.35 16.51 -0.95
N ARG A 322 1.28 16.92 -2.23
CA ARG A 322 0.23 17.82 -2.72
C ARG A 322 -1.15 17.20 -2.67
N ALA A 323 -1.28 15.91 -3.00
CA ALA A 323 -2.55 15.19 -2.91
C ALA A 323 -3.06 15.10 -1.47
N ARG A 324 -2.15 15.08 -0.48
CA ARG A 324 -2.47 15.07 0.95
C ARG A 324 -2.69 16.43 1.58
N CYS A 325 -2.57 17.52 0.80
CA CYS A 325 -2.85 18.87 1.26
C CYS A 325 -4.33 19.00 1.63
N THR A 326 -4.64 18.81 2.92
CA THR A 326 -5.98 19.04 3.45
C THR A 326 -6.08 20.49 3.89
N ARG A 327 -6.68 21.33 3.05
CA ARG A 327 -7.13 22.65 3.53
C ARG A 327 -8.42 22.45 4.33
N ARG A 328 -8.31 22.22 5.64
CA ARG A 328 -9.47 22.29 6.55
C ARG A 328 -9.84 23.76 6.76
N SER A 329 -10.71 24.27 5.90
CA SER A 329 -11.57 25.40 6.25
C SER A 329 -12.62 24.88 7.23
N GLU A 330 -12.77 25.50 8.41
CA GLU A 330 -13.83 25.17 9.39
C GLU A 330 -15.24 25.47 8.86
N THR A 331 -15.36 26.08 7.68
CA THR A 331 -16.62 26.22 6.95
C THR A 331 -16.67 25.15 5.87
N SER A 332 -17.62 24.21 5.99
CA SER A 332 -17.94 23.19 4.98
C SER A 332 -18.10 23.86 3.61
N LEU A 333 -17.23 23.49 2.66
CA LEU A 333 -17.24 23.96 1.27
C LEU A 333 -18.32 23.28 0.41
N LEU A 334 -19.13 22.38 0.99
CA LEU A 334 -20.11 21.55 0.30
C LEU A 334 -21.56 21.72 0.76
N ASP A 335 -21.83 22.63 1.71
CA ASP A 335 -23.18 22.84 2.25
C ASP A 335 -23.90 24.09 1.70
N LEU A 336 -23.80 24.37 0.39
CA LEU A 336 -24.76 25.24 -0.29
C LEU A 336 -25.14 24.70 -1.68
N PRO A 337 -26.43 24.48 -1.97
CA PRO A 337 -26.89 24.14 -3.31
C PRO A 337 -26.83 25.37 -4.23
N GLY A 338 -25.84 25.37 -5.13
CA GLY A 338 -25.59 26.40 -6.16
C GLY A 338 -24.44 27.34 -5.77
N GLY A 339 -23.25 27.10 -6.31
CA GLY A 339 -22.00 27.76 -5.92
C GLY A 339 -22.09 29.29 -5.82
N ASP A 340 -21.85 29.82 -4.62
CA ASP A 340 -21.72 31.24 -4.37
C ASP A 340 -20.40 31.73 -4.99
N LEU A 341 -20.45 32.65 -5.97
CA LEU A 341 -19.29 33.26 -6.65
C LEU A 341 -18.41 34.07 -5.67
N ARG A 342 -17.77 33.37 -4.74
CA ARG A 342 -17.05 33.90 -3.60
C ARG A 342 -15.78 33.08 -3.37
N ALA A 343 -14.65 33.75 -3.26
CA ALA A 343 -13.38 33.08 -2.99
C ALA A 343 -12.50 33.91 -2.02
N PRO A 344 -11.67 33.27 -1.19
CA PRO A 344 -10.71 33.97 -0.34
C PRO A 344 -9.58 34.57 -1.19
N ILE A 345 -9.23 35.84 -0.98
CA ILE A 345 -8.19 36.55 -1.73
C ILE A 345 -7.01 36.99 -0.88
N GLY A 346 -7.09 36.83 0.44
CA GLY A 346 -6.03 37.23 1.36
C GLY A 346 -6.45 37.11 2.81
N ARG A 347 -5.75 37.81 3.71
CA ARG A 347 -6.05 37.86 5.14
C ARG A 347 -6.00 39.29 5.66
N ALA A 348 -6.89 39.60 6.59
CA ALA A 348 -6.86 40.81 7.41
C ALA A 348 -6.55 40.38 8.85
N GLY A 349 -5.30 40.51 9.27
CA GLY A 349 -4.81 39.86 10.49
C GLY A 349 -4.90 38.34 10.37
N GLN A 350 -5.60 37.70 11.32
CA GLN A 350 -5.84 36.25 11.28
C GLN A 350 -7.09 35.85 10.47
N SER A 351 -7.97 36.79 10.10
CA SER A 351 -9.22 36.47 9.42
C SER A 351 -9.05 36.44 7.89
N PRO A 352 -9.62 35.46 7.16
CA PRO A 352 -9.62 35.46 5.70
C PRO A 352 -10.45 36.61 5.14
N VAL A 353 -9.97 37.24 4.07
CA VAL A 353 -10.70 38.23 3.28
C VAL A 353 -11.27 37.54 2.05
N TYR A 354 -12.57 37.67 1.84
CA TYR A 354 -13.28 37.09 0.70
C TYR A 354 -13.62 38.15 -0.33
N LEU A 355 -13.49 37.78 -1.61
CA LEU A 355 -14.05 38.50 -2.74
C LEU A 355 -15.32 37.79 -3.16
N ASP A 356 -16.46 38.48 -3.08
CA ASP A 356 -17.78 37.95 -3.41
C ASP A 356 -18.38 38.75 -4.57
N ILE A 357 -18.24 38.23 -5.79
CA ILE A 357 -18.62 38.92 -7.03
C ILE A 357 -20.09 38.69 -7.40
N ARG A 358 -20.93 38.24 -6.47
CA ARG A 358 -22.38 38.15 -6.72
C ARG A 358 -22.99 39.55 -6.82
N GLU A 359 -24.15 39.62 -7.46
CA GLU A 359 -25.00 40.80 -7.43
C GLU A 359 -25.31 41.20 -5.98
N SER A 360 -25.39 42.50 -5.71
CA SER A 360 -25.70 43.01 -4.37
C SER A 360 -27.04 42.52 -3.84
N ALA A 361 -28.01 42.26 -4.73
CA ALA A 361 -29.29 41.66 -4.37
C ALA A 361 -29.16 40.23 -3.80
N LYS A 362 -28.03 39.55 -4.03
CA LYS A 362 -27.70 38.21 -3.53
C LYS A 362 -26.62 38.24 -2.43
N GLY A 363 -26.34 39.40 -1.85
CA GLY A 363 -25.40 39.56 -0.74
C GLY A 363 -23.92 39.70 -1.14
N GLY A 364 -23.62 39.78 -2.44
CA GLY A 364 -22.26 40.06 -2.92
C GLY A 364 -21.93 41.55 -3.01
N ILE A 365 -20.67 41.86 -3.33
CA ILE A 365 -20.20 43.26 -3.45
C ILE A 365 -20.50 43.87 -4.82
N GLY A 366 -21.03 43.08 -5.77
CA GLY A 366 -21.35 43.48 -7.13
C GLY A 366 -20.60 42.64 -8.18
N PRO A 367 -21.14 42.51 -9.40
CA PRO A 367 -20.59 41.64 -10.46
C PRO A 367 -19.35 42.20 -11.16
N HIS A 368 -19.01 43.47 -10.93
CA HIS A 368 -17.88 44.15 -11.57
C HIS A 368 -17.04 44.86 -10.51
N GLY A 369 -15.73 44.88 -10.69
CA GLY A 369 -14.79 45.50 -9.76
C GLY A 369 -13.62 46.16 -10.47
N LEU A 370 -12.97 47.08 -9.77
CA LEU A 370 -11.78 47.79 -10.24
C LEU A 370 -10.64 47.60 -9.25
N CYS A 371 -9.50 47.11 -9.73
CA CYS A 371 -8.28 46.96 -8.94
C CYS A 371 -7.26 48.01 -9.37
N ILE A 372 -6.93 48.94 -8.47
CA ILE A 372 -5.95 50.01 -8.71
C ILE A 372 -4.72 49.73 -7.86
N GLY A 373 -3.54 49.78 -8.49
CA GLY A 373 -2.26 49.65 -7.79
C GLY A 373 -1.12 50.22 -8.62
N ALA A 374 -0.21 50.96 -7.98
CA ALA A 374 1.00 51.45 -8.61
C ALA A 374 1.94 50.30 -9.02
N THR A 375 2.88 50.52 -9.92
CA THR A 375 3.92 49.53 -10.25
C THR A 375 4.65 49.08 -8.98
N GLY A 376 4.81 47.77 -8.81
CA GLY A 376 5.42 47.19 -7.60
C GLY A 376 4.45 46.96 -6.42
N SER A 377 3.19 47.40 -6.49
CA SER A 377 2.19 47.15 -5.43
C SER A 377 1.68 45.70 -5.34
N GLY A 378 2.07 44.85 -6.30
CA GLY A 378 1.60 43.47 -6.37
C GLY A 378 0.27 43.27 -7.10
N LYS A 379 -0.24 44.27 -7.85
CA LYS A 379 -1.49 44.16 -8.64
C LYS A 379 -1.58 42.86 -9.47
N SER A 380 -0.58 42.57 -10.31
CA SER A 380 -0.60 41.38 -11.15
C SER A 380 -0.52 40.07 -10.35
N GLU A 381 0.17 40.09 -9.19
CA GLU A 381 0.20 38.94 -8.27
C GLU A 381 -1.16 38.72 -7.60
N LEU A 382 -1.84 39.80 -7.21
CA LEU A 382 -3.20 39.75 -6.68
C LEU A 382 -4.17 39.21 -7.73
N LEU A 383 -4.11 39.68 -8.97
CA LEU A 383 -4.99 39.18 -10.04
C LEU A 383 -4.78 37.67 -10.28
N LYS A 384 -3.53 37.19 -10.30
CA LYS A 384 -3.25 35.74 -10.34
C LYS A 384 -3.86 35.00 -9.15
N ALA A 385 -3.61 35.50 -7.93
CA ALA A 385 -4.12 34.89 -6.72
C ALA A 385 -5.66 34.81 -6.71
N VAL A 386 -6.34 35.85 -7.21
CA VAL A 386 -7.79 35.86 -7.39
C VAL A 386 -8.23 34.77 -8.36
N VAL A 387 -7.67 34.71 -9.57
CA VAL A 387 -8.03 33.71 -10.58
C VAL A 387 -7.79 32.28 -10.05
N THR A 388 -6.61 32.03 -9.47
CA THR A 388 -6.28 30.71 -8.91
C THR A 388 -7.20 30.34 -7.74
N SER A 389 -7.54 31.30 -6.87
CA SER A 389 -8.47 31.05 -5.78
C SER A 389 -9.86 30.71 -6.32
N PHE A 390 -10.40 31.47 -7.26
CA PHE A 390 -11.70 31.14 -7.86
C PHE A 390 -11.70 29.80 -8.59
N ALA A 391 -10.64 29.46 -9.34
CA ALA A 391 -10.48 28.17 -10.01
C ALA A 391 -10.44 26.99 -9.04
N HIS A 392 -9.91 27.20 -7.83
CA HIS A 392 -9.85 26.18 -6.80
C HIS A 392 -11.20 25.95 -6.10
N HIS A 393 -12.05 26.97 -6.01
CA HIS A 393 -13.31 26.91 -5.27
C HIS A 393 -14.53 26.64 -6.16
N HIS A 394 -14.39 26.69 -7.49
CA HIS A 394 -15.47 26.48 -8.45
C HIS A 394 -15.00 25.52 -9.54
N SER A 395 -15.89 24.69 -10.06
CA SER A 395 -15.59 23.86 -11.23
C SER A 395 -15.67 24.66 -12.54
N ALA A 396 -15.06 24.15 -13.61
CA ALA A 396 -15.18 24.74 -14.96
C ALA A 396 -16.62 24.69 -15.52
N GLY A 397 -17.50 23.86 -14.93
CA GLY A 397 -18.95 23.89 -15.22
C GLY A 397 -19.66 25.08 -14.57
N GLU A 398 -19.06 25.72 -13.57
CA GLU A 398 -19.68 26.83 -12.82
C GLU A 398 -19.08 28.18 -13.21
N LEU A 399 -17.77 28.22 -13.49
CA LEU A 399 -17.02 29.44 -13.71
C LEU A 399 -15.92 29.24 -14.76
N ASN A 400 -15.90 30.13 -15.74
CA ASN A 400 -14.85 30.24 -16.74
C ASN A 400 -14.17 31.62 -16.71
N PHE A 401 -12.91 31.66 -17.14
CA PHE A 401 -12.10 32.88 -17.19
C PHE A 401 -11.80 33.33 -18.62
N VAL A 402 -11.79 34.65 -18.80
CA VAL A 402 -11.11 35.31 -19.92
C VAL A 402 -10.06 36.23 -19.33
N LEU A 403 -8.79 35.95 -19.61
CA LEU A 403 -7.66 36.66 -19.03
C LEU A 403 -7.02 37.55 -20.10
N VAL A 404 -6.92 38.85 -19.82
CA VAL A 404 -6.48 39.86 -20.79
C VAL A 404 -5.30 40.63 -20.23
N ASP A 405 -4.17 40.63 -20.94
CA ASP A 405 -2.96 41.39 -20.62
C ASP A 405 -2.56 42.30 -21.79
N PHE A 406 -2.68 43.61 -21.61
CA PHE A 406 -2.44 44.58 -22.68
C PHE A 406 -0.97 44.76 -23.07
N LYS A 407 0.00 44.57 -22.15
CA LYS A 407 1.42 44.91 -22.41
C LYS A 407 2.29 43.69 -22.72
N GLY A 408 1.66 42.55 -22.99
CA GLY A 408 2.39 41.30 -23.23
C GLY A 408 3.14 40.83 -21.97
N GLY A 409 2.64 41.18 -20.79
CA GLY A 409 3.19 40.69 -19.54
C GLY A 409 2.99 39.18 -19.40
N ALA A 410 3.80 38.59 -18.51
CA ALA A 410 3.60 37.21 -18.07
C ALA A 410 2.58 37.11 -16.93
N ALA A 411 1.69 38.10 -16.78
CA ALA A 411 0.81 38.22 -15.62
C ALA A 411 -0.06 36.99 -15.45
N PHE A 412 -0.50 36.36 -16.54
CA PHE A 412 -1.35 35.17 -16.51
C PHE A 412 -0.67 33.92 -17.09
N ALA A 413 0.66 33.93 -17.24
CA ALA A 413 1.39 32.79 -17.79
C ALA A 413 1.18 31.52 -16.94
N GLY A 414 0.85 30.41 -17.59
CA GLY A 414 0.55 29.13 -16.97
C GLY A 414 -0.94 28.94 -16.60
N LEU A 415 -1.74 30.01 -16.60
CA LEU A 415 -3.18 29.91 -16.29
C LEU A 415 -4.01 29.47 -17.50
N GLU A 416 -3.45 29.52 -18.72
CA GLU A 416 -4.05 28.94 -19.93
C GLU A 416 -4.29 27.43 -19.83
N ARG A 417 -3.61 26.75 -18.89
CA ARG A 417 -3.73 25.31 -18.66
C ARG A 417 -4.90 24.93 -17.74
N LEU A 418 -5.55 25.90 -17.11
CA LEU A 418 -6.69 25.63 -16.24
C LEU A 418 -7.90 25.23 -17.09
N PRO A 419 -8.69 24.23 -16.68
CA PRO A 419 -9.90 23.83 -17.40
C PRO A 419 -10.95 24.94 -17.45
N HIS A 420 -10.87 25.91 -16.53
CA HIS A 420 -11.72 27.09 -16.46
C HIS A 420 -11.36 28.16 -17.49
N THR A 421 -10.14 28.17 -18.02
CA THR A 421 -9.66 29.28 -18.86
C THR A 421 -10.16 29.12 -20.29
N ALA A 422 -11.12 29.95 -20.68
CA ALA A 422 -11.68 29.95 -22.03
C ALA A 422 -10.77 30.65 -23.05
N ALA A 423 -10.09 31.73 -22.62
CA ALA A 423 -9.14 32.45 -23.45
C ALA A 423 -8.11 33.20 -22.60
N VAL A 424 -6.87 33.27 -23.12
CA VAL A 424 -5.83 34.20 -22.65
C VAL A 424 -5.43 35.08 -23.82
N ILE A 425 -5.55 36.40 -23.66
CA ILE A 425 -5.28 37.38 -24.71
C ILE A 425 -4.17 38.29 -24.21
N THR A 426 -3.04 38.29 -24.92
CA THR A 426 -1.84 39.03 -24.54
C THR A 426 -1.39 39.95 -25.66
N ASN A 427 -0.55 40.95 -25.33
CA ASN A 427 0.14 41.81 -26.29
C ASN A 427 -0.79 42.68 -27.16
N LEU A 428 -1.91 43.13 -26.59
CA LEU A 428 -2.91 43.94 -27.29
C LEU A 428 -2.44 45.38 -27.59
N SER A 429 -1.40 45.89 -26.91
CA SER A 429 -0.89 47.25 -27.12
C SER A 429 -0.33 47.48 -28.52
N ASP A 430 0.18 46.43 -29.15
CA ASP A 430 0.92 46.53 -30.41
C ASP A 430 0.03 46.17 -31.62
N GLU A 431 -1.18 45.64 -31.38
CA GLU A 431 -2.07 45.12 -32.42
C GLU A 431 -3.53 45.54 -32.19
N ALA A 432 -3.91 46.73 -32.66
CA ALA A 432 -5.28 47.26 -32.55
C ALA A 432 -6.36 46.30 -33.09
N VAL A 433 -6.02 45.51 -34.11
CA VAL A 433 -6.91 44.50 -34.70
C VAL A 433 -7.28 43.39 -33.69
N LEU A 434 -6.40 43.06 -32.74
CA LEU A 434 -6.69 42.06 -31.70
C LEU A 434 -7.71 42.58 -30.67
N VAL A 435 -7.69 43.89 -30.39
CA VAL A 435 -8.67 44.53 -29.49
C VAL A 435 -10.07 44.47 -30.10
N ASP A 436 -10.20 44.83 -31.37
CA ASP A 436 -11.48 44.77 -32.10
C ASP A 436 -12.02 43.33 -32.15
N ARG A 437 -11.16 42.35 -32.44
CA ARG A 437 -11.54 40.92 -32.44
C ARG A 437 -11.97 40.42 -31.06
N MET A 438 -11.29 40.87 -30.00
CA MET A 438 -11.69 40.54 -28.62
C MET A 438 -13.06 41.13 -28.30
N GLN A 439 -13.31 42.38 -28.68
CA GLN A 439 -14.60 43.03 -28.49
C GLN A 439 -15.70 42.28 -29.25
N ASP A 440 -15.49 41.95 -30.52
CA ASP A 440 -16.43 41.19 -31.33
C ASP A 440 -16.73 39.80 -30.74
N ALA A 441 -15.70 39.11 -30.23
CA ALA A 441 -15.86 37.80 -29.59
C ALA A 441 -16.69 37.88 -28.29
N LEU A 442 -16.43 38.88 -27.44
CA LEU A 442 -17.20 39.09 -26.20
C LEU A 442 -18.64 39.50 -26.48
N LEU A 443 -18.87 40.36 -27.48
CA LEU A 443 -20.22 40.73 -27.93
C LEU A 443 -20.96 39.53 -28.51
N GLY A 444 -20.28 38.69 -29.29
CA GLY A 444 -20.81 37.44 -29.82
C GLY A 444 -21.24 36.47 -28.71
N GLU A 445 -20.40 36.28 -27.67
CA GLU A 445 -20.74 35.44 -26.53
C GLU A 445 -21.92 36.01 -25.71
N MET A 446 -21.98 37.34 -25.55
CA MET A 446 -23.13 38.00 -24.93
C MET A 446 -24.43 37.73 -25.71
N HIS A 447 -24.41 37.90 -27.03
CA HIS A 447 -25.57 37.63 -27.89
C HIS A 447 -25.97 36.15 -27.83
N ARG A 448 -25.01 35.21 -27.93
CA ARG A 448 -25.27 33.77 -27.83
C ARG A 448 -26.00 33.43 -26.53
N ARG A 449 -25.51 33.93 -25.39
CA ARG A 449 -26.15 33.70 -24.07
C ARG A 449 -27.56 34.29 -24.02
N GLN A 450 -27.77 35.49 -24.56
CA GLN A 450 -29.09 36.11 -24.63
C GLN A 450 -30.07 35.28 -25.48
N GLU A 451 -29.63 34.75 -26.63
CA GLU A 451 -30.45 33.89 -27.49
C GLU A 451 -30.80 32.58 -26.79
N THR A 452 -29.83 31.94 -26.12
CA THR A 452 -30.06 30.73 -25.32
C THR A 452 -31.09 30.97 -24.21
N LEU A 453 -30.99 32.09 -23.49
CA LEU A 453 -31.97 32.47 -22.46
C LEU A 453 -33.36 32.73 -23.05
N ARG A 454 -33.44 33.48 -24.16
CA ARG A 454 -34.70 33.77 -24.86
C ARG A 454 -35.38 32.50 -25.36
N ALA A 455 -34.64 31.57 -25.94
CA ALA A 455 -35.16 30.28 -26.41
C ALA A 455 -35.73 29.44 -25.25
N ALA A 456 -35.14 29.54 -24.06
CA ALA A 456 -35.63 28.88 -22.84
C ALA A 456 -36.76 29.66 -22.12
N GLY A 457 -37.15 30.84 -22.62
CA GLY A 457 -38.14 31.71 -21.97
C GLY A 457 -37.66 32.28 -20.63
N LEU A 458 -36.35 32.43 -20.44
CA LEU A 458 -35.71 32.91 -19.22
C LEU A 458 -34.96 34.22 -19.47
N SER A 459 -34.72 34.98 -18.40
CA SER A 459 -33.95 36.23 -18.45
C SER A 459 -32.69 36.22 -17.58
N ILE A 460 -32.48 35.16 -16.79
CA ILE A 460 -31.41 35.08 -15.79
C ILE A 460 -30.63 33.76 -15.96
N ALA A 461 -29.31 33.85 -16.11
CA ALA A 461 -28.43 32.68 -16.27
C ALA A 461 -28.50 31.69 -15.09
N THR A 462 -28.66 32.18 -13.86
CA THR A 462 -28.82 31.32 -12.67
C THR A 462 -30.08 30.46 -12.73
N GLU A 463 -31.17 30.96 -13.34
CA GLU A 463 -32.40 30.18 -13.53
C GLU A 463 -32.24 29.14 -14.62
N TYR A 464 -31.53 29.51 -15.69
CA TYR A 464 -31.19 28.60 -16.77
C TYR A 464 -30.32 27.44 -16.27
N ASN A 465 -29.22 27.73 -15.55
CA ASN A 465 -28.34 26.70 -14.99
C ASN A 465 -29.00 25.83 -13.93
N ARG A 466 -30.05 26.31 -13.23
CA ARG A 466 -30.85 25.45 -12.34
C ARG A 466 -31.59 24.35 -13.10
N ARG A 467 -32.00 24.62 -14.33
CA ARG A 467 -32.65 23.63 -15.22
C ARG A 467 -31.62 22.84 -16.02
N HIS A 468 -30.51 23.47 -16.40
CA HIS A 468 -29.50 22.94 -17.32
C HIS A 468 -28.10 23.13 -16.70
N PRO A 469 -27.73 22.34 -15.68
CA PRO A 469 -26.50 22.55 -14.92
C PRO A 469 -25.26 22.49 -15.81
N GLY A 470 -24.40 23.49 -15.70
CA GLY A 470 -23.12 23.54 -16.40
C GLY A 470 -23.16 24.04 -17.85
N GLU A 471 -24.34 24.33 -18.41
CA GLU A 471 -24.47 24.75 -19.81
C GLU A 471 -24.18 26.25 -20.04
N MET A 472 -24.32 27.09 -19.00
CA MET A 472 -24.02 28.51 -19.06
C MET A 472 -23.17 28.96 -17.86
N PRO A 473 -21.92 28.48 -17.71
CA PRO A 473 -21.03 28.87 -16.62
C PRO A 473 -20.87 30.39 -16.54
N SER A 474 -20.69 30.91 -15.34
CA SER A 474 -20.38 32.34 -15.15
C SER A 474 -19.07 32.67 -15.86
N LEU A 475 -18.98 33.85 -16.47
CA LEU A 475 -17.77 34.28 -17.17
C LEU A 475 -17.12 35.41 -16.40
N PHE A 476 -15.95 35.15 -15.81
CA PHE A 476 -15.17 36.15 -15.09
C PHE A 476 -14.03 36.65 -15.96
N ILE A 477 -14.19 37.87 -16.45
CA ILE A 477 -13.23 38.54 -17.33
C ILE A 477 -12.28 39.37 -16.48
N VAL A 478 -10.99 39.06 -16.54
CA VAL A 478 -9.94 39.77 -15.80
C VAL A 478 -9.05 40.51 -16.80
N VAL A 479 -9.04 41.83 -16.69
CA VAL A 479 -8.28 42.70 -17.59
C VAL A 479 -7.20 43.42 -16.80
N ASP A 480 -5.94 43.13 -17.10
CA ASP A 480 -4.80 43.86 -16.57
C ASP A 480 -4.43 45.05 -17.48
N GLU A 481 -3.95 46.14 -16.87
CA GLU A 481 -3.48 47.37 -17.55
C GLU A 481 -4.54 48.13 -18.38
N PHE A 482 -5.81 48.11 -17.96
CA PHE A 482 -6.94 48.81 -18.64
C PHE A 482 -6.76 50.33 -18.83
N THR A 483 -6.09 51.04 -17.92
CA THR A 483 -6.05 52.52 -17.88
C THR A 483 -5.22 53.21 -18.97
N ARG A 484 -4.64 52.48 -19.93
CA ARG A 484 -3.96 53.06 -21.10
C ARG A 484 -4.82 53.04 -22.38
N PHE A 485 -6.11 52.75 -22.23
CA PHE A 485 -7.12 52.81 -23.28
C PHE A 485 -8.10 53.97 -23.09
#